data_AF-A0AA89BUE0-F1
#
_entry.id   AF-A0AA89BUE0-F1
#
_cell.length_a   1.000
_cell.length_b   1.000
_cell.length_c   1.000
_cell.angle_alpha   90.00
_cell.angle_beta   90.00
_cell.angle_gamma   90.00
#
_symmetry.space_group_name_H-M   'P 1'
#
loop_
_entity.id
_entity.type
_entity.pdbx_description
1 polymer ?
#
loop_
_entity_poly.entity_id
_entity_poly.type
_entity_poly.pdbx_seq_one_letter_code
_entity_poly.pdbx_strand_id
1 'polypeptide(L)'
;MTHWINGYDRPVNFQCPDSHTISYWRSVHDNRFEDRLFDLSCEFLEQTTALTPICSWTGYVNTWDKTINFYCPNNGYINGFHSVHHNYYEDRRMSFRCCYLPDICAVNCRGTGWVNAYDREARHIVPIAEILHGIMSQHNNDKEYIDDVLSINIPKFADYLSSIYPSELEVKETTETNNSASYLDIMLSYDTDGHMNTSLYDKRDDFNFSITNFPFLSSNIPSSPAYGVFISQLIRYARASTKYTDFVLRARRLSDKLLSQGYVCDRLTSSLRKFYGRYGELVILYDVPLSRMVDDILS
;
A
#
# COMPACT_ATOMS: atom_id res chain seq x y z
N MET A 1 23.22 -17.21 -18.02
CA MET A 1 23.32 -16.66 -16.64
C MET A 1 22.82 -15.23 -16.72
N THR A 2 21.79 -14.88 -15.96
CA THR A 2 21.29 -13.50 -15.83
C THR A 2 22.26 -12.71 -14.96
N HIS A 3 22.73 -11.55 -15.42
CA HIS A 3 23.72 -10.75 -14.71
C HIS A 3 23.08 -9.48 -14.14
N TRP A 4 22.48 -9.61 -12.97
CA TRP A 4 21.93 -8.45 -12.24
C TRP A 4 23.07 -7.54 -11.78
N ILE A 5 22.97 -6.24 -12.09
CA ILE A 5 23.98 -5.23 -11.74
C ILE A 5 23.80 -4.66 -10.32
N ASN A 6 22.68 -4.97 -9.66
CA ASN A 6 22.41 -4.65 -8.26
C ASN A 6 21.62 -5.79 -7.59
N GLY A 7 21.50 -5.72 -6.26
CA GLY A 7 20.48 -6.44 -5.50
C GLY A 7 19.33 -5.51 -5.08
N TYR A 8 18.26 -6.07 -4.52
CA TYR A 8 17.21 -5.29 -3.87
C TYR A 8 17.77 -4.48 -2.70
N ASP A 9 17.22 -3.30 -2.45
CA ASP A 9 17.69 -2.26 -1.54
C ASP A 9 19.11 -1.75 -1.80
N ARG A 10 19.79 -2.25 -2.83
CA ARG A 10 21.16 -1.88 -3.16
C ARG A 10 21.18 -0.83 -4.28
N PRO A 11 22.17 0.08 -4.24
CA PRO A 11 22.30 1.08 -5.29
C PRO A 11 22.62 0.44 -6.62
N VAL A 12 22.16 1.09 -7.69
CA VAL A 12 22.64 0.81 -9.05
C VAL A 12 23.84 1.71 -9.30
N ASN A 13 24.93 1.15 -9.81
CA ASN A 13 26.07 1.93 -10.27
C ASN A 13 26.68 1.26 -11.50
N PHE A 14 26.19 1.64 -12.68
CA PHE A 14 26.58 1.05 -13.95
C PHE A 14 26.88 2.12 -14.98
N GLN A 15 27.97 1.92 -15.71
CA GLN A 15 28.31 2.71 -16.89
C GLN A 15 28.93 1.81 -17.95
N CYS A 16 28.57 2.04 -19.19
CA CYS A 16 29.28 1.47 -20.32
C CYS A 16 30.63 2.18 -20.50
N PRO A 17 31.59 1.56 -21.22
CA PRO A 17 32.74 2.30 -21.73
C PRO A 17 32.28 3.52 -22.53
N ASP A 18 33.09 4.59 -22.57
CA ASP A 18 32.70 5.84 -23.26
C ASP A 18 32.39 5.62 -24.75
N SER A 19 33.04 4.63 -25.37
CA SER A 19 32.81 4.24 -26.77
C SER A 19 31.55 3.39 -27.02
N HIS A 20 30.72 3.19 -26.00
CA HIS A 20 29.57 2.29 -26.06
C HIS A 20 28.26 3.00 -25.68
N THR A 21 27.16 2.45 -26.14
CA THR A 21 25.80 2.80 -25.72
C THR A 21 25.16 1.61 -25.00
N ILE A 22 24.08 1.86 -24.26
CA ILE A 22 23.23 0.79 -23.73
C ILE A 22 22.49 0.14 -24.91
N SER A 23 22.59 -1.18 -25.03
CA SER A 23 21.96 -1.99 -26.08
C SER A 23 20.83 -2.89 -25.54
N TYR A 24 20.85 -3.18 -24.25
CA TYR A 24 19.84 -3.99 -23.60
C TYR A 24 19.52 -3.42 -22.22
N TRP A 25 18.23 -3.40 -21.90
CA TRP A 25 17.73 -3.09 -20.58
C TRP A 25 16.66 -4.09 -20.17
N ARG A 26 16.90 -4.76 -19.05
CA ARG A 26 15.90 -5.51 -18.30
C ARG A 26 15.81 -5.03 -16.86
N SER A 27 14.60 -4.99 -16.31
CA SER A 27 14.38 -4.70 -14.89
C SER A 27 13.19 -5.49 -14.36
N VAL A 28 13.38 -6.14 -13.20
CA VAL A 28 12.38 -6.96 -12.53
C VAL A 28 12.11 -6.39 -11.14
N HIS A 29 10.83 -6.24 -10.83
CA HIS A 29 10.32 -5.78 -9.54
C HIS A 29 10.10 -6.95 -8.58
N ASP A 30 10.20 -6.71 -7.28
CA ASP A 30 9.77 -7.65 -6.24
C ASP A 30 9.03 -6.92 -5.13
N ASN A 31 7.77 -7.32 -4.95
CA ASN A 31 6.84 -6.72 -4.00
C ASN A 31 7.26 -6.85 -2.53
N ARG A 32 8.13 -7.82 -2.18
CA ARG A 32 8.61 -7.91 -0.80
C ARG A 32 9.57 -6.77 -0.46
N PHE A 33 10.32 -6.30 -1.46
CA PHE A 33 11.30 -5.24 -1.30
C PHE A 33 10.81 -3.91 -1.82
N GLU A 34 9.71 -3.89 -2.60
CA GLU A 34 9.24 -2.73 -3.35
C GLU A 34 10.32 -2.07 -4.19
N ASP A 35 11.09 -2.96 -4.82
CA ASP A 35 12.33 -2.54 -5.43
C ASP A 35 12.64 -3.35 -6.69
N ARG A 36 13.55 -2.80 -7.50
CA ARG A 36 13.88 -3.31 -8.82
C ARG A 36 15.34 -3.75 -8.92
N LEU A 37 15.52 -4.94 -9.49
CA LEU A 37 16.79 -5.36 -10.07
C LEU A 37 16.92 -4.80 -11.48
N PHE A 38 18.16 -4.53 -11.88
CA PHE A 38 18.52 -4.07 -13.21
C PHE A 38 19.54 -5.01 -13.84
N ASP A 39 19.41 -5.22 -15.14
CA ASP A 39 20.35 -5.95 -16.01
C ASP A 39 20.50 -5.13 -17.28
N LEU A 40 21.71 -4.58 -17.49
CA LEU A 40 22.04 -3.66 -18.57
C LEU A 40 23.22 -4.22 -19.35
N SER A 41 23.16 -4.12 -20.69
CA SER A 41 24.29 -4.47 -21.56
C SER A 41 24.68 -3.31 -22.45
N CYS A 42 25.94 -3.34 -22.87
CA CYS A 42 26.55 -2.31 -23.70
C CYS A 42 26.84 -2.85 -25.09
N GLU A 43 26.79 -1.97 -26.09
CA GLU A 43 27.25 -2.26 -27.44
C GLU A 43 28.11 -1.10 -27.97
N PHE A 44 29.10 -1.45 -28.78
CA PHE A 44 30.03 -0.49 -29.35
C PHE A 44 29.32 0.45 -30.31
N LEU A 45 29.61 1.75 -30.20
CA LEU A 45 29.06 2.77 -31.08
C LEU A 45 30.10 3.15 -32.13
N GLU A 46 29.91 2.72 -33.38
CA GLU A 46 30.90 2.87 -34.47
C GLU A 46 31.38 4.31 -34.69
N GLN A 47 30.51 5.31 -34.46
CA GLN A 47 30.83 6.74 -34.60
C GLN A 47 31.97 7.18 -33.66
N THR A 48 32.20 6.45 -32.56
CA THR A 48 33.26 6.74 -31.59
C THR A 48 34.66 6.36 -32.09
N THR A 49 34.76 5.73 -33.27
CA THR A 49 36.04 5.52 -33.97
C THR A 49 36.63 6.82 -34.53
N ALA A 50 35.78 7.80 -34.86
CA ALA A 50 36.17 9.06 -35.49
C ALA A 50 36.11 10.27 -34.54
N LEU A 51 35.36 10.15 -33.44
CA LEU A 51 35.05 11.25 -32.53
C LEU A 51 35.08 10.77 -31.08
N THR A 52 35.53 11.64 -30.17
CA THR A 52 35.59 11.33 -28.74
C THR A 52 34.30 11.78 -28.04
N PRO A 53 33.56 10.86 -27.39
CA PRO A 53 32.39 11.20 -26.59
C PRO A 53 32.74 12.09 -25.39
N ILE A 54 31.88 13.06 -25.11
CA ILE A 54 31.93 13.87 -23.89
C ILE A 54 30.80 13.38 -22.99
N CYS A 55 31.15 12.93 -21.79
CA CYS A 55 30.21 12.28 -20.89
C CYS A 55 30.17 12.95 -19.51
N SER A 56 28.98 13.07 -18.93
CA SER A 56 28.78 13.59 -17.58
C SER A 56 27.57 12.96 -16.90
N TRP A 57 27.58 12.95 -15.57
CA TRP A 57 26.44 12.53 -14.77
C TRP A 57 25.49 13.71 -14.53
N THR A 58 24.19 13.45 -14.57
CA THR A 58 23.14 14.47 -14.51
C THR A 58 22.80 14.93 -13.10
N GLY A 59 23.26 14.21 -12.06
CA GLY A 59 22.64 14.26 -10.74
C GLY A 59 21.28 13.55 -10.73
N TYR A 60 20.62 13.50 -9.57
CA TYR A 60 19.31 12.86 -9.47
C TYR A 60 18.25 13.65 -10.24
N VAL A 61 17.59 12.99 -11.18
CA VAL A 61 16.60 13.60 -12.08
C VAL A 61 15.16 13.53 -11.53
N ASN A 62 14.95 12.77 -10.45
CA ASN A 62 13.71 12.70 -9.70
C ASN A 62 13.97 12.74 -8.18
N THR A 63 12.90 12.99 -7.43
CA THR A 63 12.83 12.75 -5.98
C THR A 63 12.03 11.47 -5.72
N TRP A 64 11.96 11.04 -4.46
CA TRP A 64 11.09 9.93 -4.04
C TRP A 64 9.62 10.19 -4.40
N ASP A 65 8.90 9.13 -4.71
CA ASP A 65 7.51 9.09 -5.11
C ASP A 65 7.20 9.97 -6.32
N LYS A 66 8.19 10.16 -7.21
CA LYS A 66 8.04 11.00 -8.41
C LYS A 66 8.42 10.26 -9.68
N THR A 67 7.62 10.58 -10.69
CA THR A 67 7.83 10.18 -12.08
C THR A 67 9.18 10.67 -12.60
N ILE A 68 9.74 9.93 -13.55
CA ILE A 68 10.90 10.36 -14.34
C ILE A 68 10.39 10.81 -15.70
N ASN A 69 10.85 11.97 -16.17
CA ASN A 69 10.67 12.40 -17.56
C ASN A 69 11.96 13.14 -17.95
N PHE A 70 12.94 12.38 -18.42
CA PHE A 70 14.30 12.88 -18.60
C PHE A 70 14.86 12.53 -19.98
N TYR A 71 15.56 13.48 -20.58
CA TYR A 71 16.28 13.34 -21.84
C TYR A 71 17.70 13.87 -21.68
N CYS A 72 18.67 13.16 -22.26
CA CYS A 72 20.05 13.63 -22.22
C CYS A 72 20.21 14.96 -22.97
N PRO A 73 20.97 15.92 -22.40
CA PRO A 73 21.22 17.20 -23.05
C PRO A 73 22.07 17.02 -24.32
N ASN A 74 22.18 18.08 -25.13
CA ASN A 74 23.01 18.12 -26.34
C ASN A 74 22.70 17.03 -27.38
N ASN A 75 21.43 16.60 -27.48
CA ASN A 75 21.03 15.42 -28.28
C ASN A 75 21.87 14.16 -27.97
N GLY A 76 22.37 14.05 -26.74
CA GLY A 76 23.17 12.94 -26.28
C GLY A 76 22.36 11.66 -26.03
N TYR A 77 23.04 10.64 -25.52
CA TYR A 77 22.47 9.34 -25.18
C TYR A 77 22.87 8.93 -23.77
N ILE A 78 22.05 8.04 -23.20
CA ILE A 78 22.30 7.44 -21.90
C ILE A 78 23.31 6.32 -22.06
N ASN A 79 24.39 6.43 -21.30
CA ASN A 79 25.51 5.50 -21.26
C ASN A 79 25.61 4.79 -19.89
N GLY A 80 24.93 5.31 -18.86
CA GLY A 80 25.01 4.75 -17.51
C GLY A 80 23.82 5.09 -16.62
N PHE A 81 23.58 4.22 -15.64
CA PHE A 81 22.51 4.30 -14.66
C PHE A 81 23.13 4.35 -13.27
N HIS A 82 22.70 5.30 -12.47
CA HIS A 82 23.00 5.36 -11.05
C HIS A 82 21.70 5.53 -10.27
N SER A 83 21.52 4.79 -9.19
CA SER A 83 20.34 4.96 -8.35
C SER A 83 20.59 4.59 -6.91
N VAL A 84 19.79 5.18 -6.03
CA VAL A 84 19.74 4.86 -4.60
C VAL A 84 18.31 4.56 -4.20
N HIS A 85 18.15 3.54 -3.37
CA HIS A 85 16.87 3.12 -2.80
C HIS A 85 16.68 3.72 -1.40
N HIS A 86 15.45 3.89 -0.95
CA HIS A 86 15.15 4.35 0.40
C HIS A 86 13.92 3.68 1.00
N ASN A 87 14.14 2.81 2.00
CA ASN A 87 13.11 1.95 2.58
C ASN A 87 11.91 2.65 3.24
N TYR A 88 12.01 3.93 3.62
CA TYR A 88 10.80 4.64 4.09
C TYR A 88 9.82 4.95 2.95
N TYR A 89 10.36 5.26 1.77
CA TYR A 89 9.57 5.58 0.58
C TYR A 89 9.35 4.33 -0.27
N GLU A 90 10.21 3.32 -0.11
CA GLU A 90 10.27 2.13 -0.96
C GLU A 90 10.34 2.51 -2.46
N ASP A 91 11.15 3.53 -2.78
CA ASP A 91 11.32 4.07 -4.13
C ASP A 91 12.81 4.37 -4.43
N ARG A 92 13.12 4.60 -5.70
CA ARG A 92 14.46 4.94 -6.19
C ARG A 92 14.55 6.35 -6.76
N ARG A 93 15.61 7.06 -6.36
CA ARG A 93 16.11 8.22 -7.12
C ARG A 93 17.09 7.78 -8.17
N MET A 94 16.89 8.24 -9.39
CA MET A 94 17.67 7.90 -10.56
C MET A 94 18.55 9.07 -11.00
N SER A 95 19.76 8.76 -11.43
CA SER A 95 20.74 9.66 -12.06
C SER A 95 21.27 8.95 -13.29
N PHE A 96 21.45 9.67 -14.39
CA PHE A 96 21.89 9.08 -15.66
C PHE A 96 23.24 9.66 -16.07
N ARG A 97 24.06 8.82 -16.71
CA ARG A 97 25.29 9.28 -17.37
C ARG A 97 24.94 9.54 -18.82
N CYS A 98 25.04 10.79 -19.22
CA CYS A 98 24.79 11.21 -20.59
C CYS A 98 26.11 11.41 -21.32
N CYS A 99 26.22 10.86 -22.52
CA CYS A 99 27.31 11.08 -23.45
C CYS A 99 26.78 11.76 -24.72
N TYR A 100 27.57 12.61 -25.34
CA TYR A 100 27.27 13.14 -26.66
C TYR A 100 28.54 13.24 -27.49
N LEU A 101 28.37 13.21 -28.81
CA LEU A 101 29.44 13.37 -29.78
C LEU A 101 29.32 14.77 -30.38
N PRO A 102 30.36 15.62 -30.30
CA PRO A 102 30.37 16.89 -31.02
C PRO A 102 30.09 16.68 -32.50
N ASP A 103 29.29 17.56 -33.10
CA ASP A 103 28.94 17.54 -34.53
C ASP A 103 28.11 16.33 -35.02
N ILE A 104 27.60 15.49 -34.11
CA ILE A 104 26.62 14.44 -34.42
C ILE A 104 25.29 14.77 -33.75
N CYS A 105 24.24 14.81 -34.57
CA CYS A 105 22.87 14.99 -34.09
C CYS A 105 22.10 13.68 -34.19
N ALA A 106 21.60 13.19 -33.05
CA ALA A 106 20.55 12.19 -33.06
C ALA A 106 19.31 12.78 -33.77
N VAL A 107 18.79 12.06 -34.77
CA VAL A 107 17.60 12.42 -35.53
C VAL A 107 16.54 11.33 -35.37
N ASN A 108 15.27 11.68 -35.64
CA ASN A 108 14.14 10.75 -35.56
C ASN A 108 13.90 10.14 -34.17
N CYS A 109 14.12 10.92 -33.10
CA CYS A 109 13.79 10.50 -31.74
C CYS A 109 12.32 10.08 -31.64
N ARG A 110 12.07 8.83 -31.25
CA ARG A 110 10.73 8.27 -31.08
C ARG A 110 10.58 7.65 -29.70
N GLY A 111 9.41 7.84 -29.09
CA GLY A 111 9.04 7.11 -27.88
C GLY A 111 8.74 5.65 -28.21
N THR A 112 9.15 4.73 -27.33
CA THR A 112 8.84 3.29 -27.44
C THR A 112 7.42 2.96 -26.97
N GLY A 113 6.70 3.94 -26.41
CA GLY A 113 5.52 3.69 -25.57
C GLY A 113 5.93 3.19 -24.18
N TRP A 114 4.96 2.68 -23.42
CA TRP A 114 5.25 2.03 -22.14
C TRP A 114 5.85 0.64 -22.38
N VAL A 115 7.10 0.43 -21.94
CA VAL A 115 7.79 -0.86 -22.10
C VAL A 115 7.33 -1.93 -21.10
N ASN A 116 6.58 -1.53 -20.08
CA ASN A 116 5.93 -2.39 -19.10
C ASN A 116 4.74 -1.67 -18.43
N ALA A 117 3.84 -2.44 -17.84
CA ALA A 117 2.88 -1.95 -16.85
C ALA A 117 3.54 -1.87 -15.45
N TYR A 118 2.86 -1.27 -14.47
CA TYR A 118 3.28 -1.26 -13.05
C TYR A 118 3.70 -2.66 -12.59
N ASP A 119 4.82 -2.73 -11.86
CA ASP A 119 5.47 -3.92 -11.29
C ASP A 119 5.88 -5.02 -12.27
N ARG A 120 5.43 -4.93 -13.52
CA ARG A 120 5.81 -5.89 -14.55
C ARG A 120 7.25 -5.68 -14.97
N GLU A 121 7.85 -6.77 -15.44
CA GLU A 121 9.20 -6.76 -15.99
C GLU A 121 9.29 -5.74 -17.13
N ALA A 122 10.23 -4.80 -17.03
CA ALA A 122 10.62 -3.97 -18.14
C ALA A 122 11.70 -4.71 -18.95
N ARG A 123 11.51 -4.85 -20.26
CA ARG A 123 12.51 -5.42 -21.15
C ARG A 123 12.53 -4.69 -22.48
N HIS A 124 13.69 -4.17 -22.84
CA HIS A 124 13.90 -3.46 -24.10
C HIS A 124 15.27 -3.80 -24.70
N ILE A 125 15.28 -4.07 -26.00
CA ILE A 125 16.50 -4.21 -26.80
C ILE A 125 16.53 -2.98 -27.71
N VAL A 126 17.61 -2.20 -27.62
CA VAL A 126 17.82 -1.05 -28.48
C VAL A 126 18.24 -1.58 -29.86
N PRO A 127 17.54 -1.22 -30.95
CA PRO A 127 17.93 -1.65 -32.28
C PRO A 127 19.35 -1.20 -32.66
N ILE A 128 19.98 -1.95 -33.57
CA ILE A 128 21.28 -1.59 -34.13
C ILE A 128 21.21 -0.18 -34.74
N ALA A 129 22.24 0.63 -34.49
CA ALA A 129 22.34 2.03 -34.90
C ALA A 129 21.30 2.98 -34.26
N GLU A 130 20.56 2.53 -33.25
CA GLU A 130 19.75 3.40 -32.39
C GLU A 130 20.42 3.60 -31.02
N ILE A 131 19.97 4.62 -30.29
CA ILE A 131 20.50 5.00 -28.97
C ILE A 131 19.37 5.32 -28.02
N LEU A 132 19.61 5.12 -26.72
CA LEU A 132 18.67 5.52 -25.67
C LEU A 132 18.86 7.02 -25.36
N HIS A 133 18.02 7.89 -25.92
CA HIS A 133 18.12 9.33 -25.71
C HIS A 133 17.55 9.80 -24.35
N GLY A 134 16.52 9.12 -23.85
CA GLY A 134 15.81 9.51 -22.63
C GLY A 134 14.98 8.38 -22.04
N ILE A 135 14.47 8.62 -20.84
CA ILE A 135 13.68 7.67 -20.05
C ILE A 135 12.48 8.39 -19.46
N MET A 136 11.32 7.74 -19.54
CA MET A 136 10.12 8.11 -18.79
C MET A 136 9.72 6.97 -17.86
N SER A 137 9.27 7.31 -16.66
CA SER A 137 8.74 6.38 -15.66
C SER A 137 7.58 7.02 -14.91
N GLN A 138 6.57 6.23 -14.53
CA GLN A 138 5.47 6.66 -13.67
C GLN A 138 5.57 6.07 -12.27
N HIS A 139 5.00 6.78 -11.30
CA HIS A 139 4.91 6.40 -9.90
C HIS A 139 3.45 6.50 -9.44
N ASN A 140 2.96 5.55 -8.64
CA ASN A 140 1.61 5.61 -8.07
C ASN A 140 1.51 4.79 -6.76
N ASN A 141 1.42 5.49 -5.63
CA ASN A 141 1.30 4.90 -4.29
C ASN A 141 -0.02 4.12 -4.08
N ASP A 142 -1.08 4.40 -4.86
CA ASP A 142 -2.37 3.70 -4.75
C ASP A 142 -2.38 2.35 -5.49
N LYS A 143 -1.41 2.14 -6.38
CA LYS A 143 -1.23 0.88 -7.11
C LYS A 143 -0.38 -0.12 -6.35
N GLU A 144 0.17 0.30 -5.21
CA GLU A 144 1.21 -0.42 -4.49
C GLU A 144 0.65 -1.64 -3.77
N TYR A 145 -0.53 -1.59 -3.11
CA TYR A 145 -1.21 -2.78 -2.59
C TYR A 145 -2.71 -2.57 -2.40
N ILE A 146 -3.54 -3.27 -3.20
CA ILE A 146 -4.97 -3.46 -2.86
C ILE A 146 -5.14 -4.92 -2.41
N ASP A 147 -4.75 -5.25 -1.18
CA ASP A 147 -4.86 -6.63 -0.68
C ASP A 147 -6.32 -7.12 -0.58
N ASP A 148 -7.23 -6.24 -0.17
CA ASP A 148 -8.65 -6.54 -0.03
C ASP A 148 -9.48 -5.60 -0.92
N VAL A 149 -10.48 -6.15 -1.63
CA VAL A 149 -11.44 -5.36 -2.42
C VAL A 149 -12.86 -5.62 -1.93
N LEU A 150 -13.58 -4.54 -1.65
CA LEU A 150 -15.00 -4.59 -1.33
C LEU A 150 -15.80 -4.02 -2.49
N SER A 151 -16.67 -4.84 -3.07
CA SER A 151 -17.59 -4.43 -4.14
C SER A 151 -19.02 -4.64 -3.70
N ILE A 152 -19.79 -3.55 -3.57
CA ILE A 152 -21.18 -3.56 -3.12
C ILE A 152 -22.07 -3.10 -4.29
N ASN A 153 -23.10 -3.89 -4.61
CA ASN A 153 -24.10 -3.57 -5.62
C ASN A 153 -23.55 -3.34 -7.05
N ILE A 154 -22.38 -3.90 -7.38
CA ILE A 154 -21.82 -3.86 -8.73
C ILE A 154 -21.98 -5.23 -9.40
N PRO A 155 -23.01 -5.42 -10.25
CA PRO A 155 -23.17 -6.68 -10.95
C PRO A 155 -21.98 -6.92 -11.87
N LYS A 156 -21.50 -8.17 -11.91
CA LYS A 156 -20.35 -8.60 -12.74
C LYS A 156 -19.02 -7.92 -12.40
N PHE A 157 -18.83 -7.48 -11.16
CA PHE A 157 -17.53 -6.97 -10.72
C PHE A 157 -16.36 -7.95 -11.00
N ALA A 158 -16.63 -9.25 -10.93
CA ALA A 158 -15.67 -10.31 -11.24
C ALA A 158 -15.03 -10.19 -12.64
N ASP A 159 -15.76 -9.66 -13.63
CA ASP A 159 -15.26 -9.50 -15.00
C ASP A 159 -14.09 -8.49 -15.08
N TYR A 160 -13.97 -7.61 -14.09
CA TYR A 160 -12.93 -6.57 -14.03
C TYR A 160 -11.72 -6.97 -13.18
N LEU A 161 -11.78 -8.09 -12.45
CA LEU A 161 -10.71 -8.49 -11.52
C LEU A 161 -9.36 -8.66 -12.23
N SER A 162 -9.33 -9.20 -13.44
CA SER A 162 -8.09 -9.38 -14.23
C SER A 162 -7.44 -8.06 -14.70
N SER A 163 -8.19 -6.96 -14.66
CA SER A 163 -7.67 -5.61 -14.94
C SER A 163 -7.13 -4.90 -13.69
N ILE A 164 -7.55 -5.36 -12.51
CA ILE A 164 -7.15 -4.83 -11.19
C ILE A 164 -5.97 -5.64 -10.66
N TYR A 165 -6.08 -6.96 -10.72
CA TYR A 165 -5.14 -7.92 -10.17
C TYR A 165 -4.36 -8.67 -11.26
N PRO A 166 -3.03 -8.82 -11.11
CA PRO A 166 -2.21 -9.67 -11.96
C PRO A 166 -2.61 -11.15 -11.85
N SER A 167 -2.37 -11.94 -12.89
CA SER A 167 -2.64 -13.40 -12.92
C SER A 167 -1.93 -14.21 -11.83
N GLU A 168 -0.87 -13.65 -11.25
CA GLU A 168 -0.05 -14.23 -10.19
C GLU A 168 -0.69 -14.10 -8.79
N LEU A 169 -1.65 -13.18 -8.62
CA LEU A 169 -2.42 -13.04 -7.39
C LEU A 169 -3.72 -13.86 -7.48
N GLU A 170 -3.81 -14.88 -6.64
CA GLU A 170 -5.01 -15.68 -6.49
C GLU A 170 -6.08 -14.88 -5.73
N VAL A 171 -7.08 -14.36 -6.46
CA VAL A 171 -8.24 -13.70 -5.84
C VAL A 171 -9.12 -14.74 -5.17
N LYS A 172 -9.39 -14.57 -3.88
CA LYS A 172 -10.27 -15.45 -3.09
C LYS A 172 -11.55 -14.73 -2.74
N GLU A 173 -12.68 -15.38 -3.01
CA GLU A 173 -13.98 -14.91 -2.55
C GLU A 173 -14.10 -15.18 -1.06
N THR A 174 -14.20 -14.12 -0.25
CA THR A 174 -14.26 -14.18 1.22
C THR A 174 -15.65 -13.87 1.76
N THR A 175 -16.65 -13.72 0.88
CA THR A 175 -18.05 -13.57 1.25
C THR A 175 -18.52 -14.78 2.06
N GLU A 176 -19.10 -14.55 3.24
CA GLU A 176 -19.57 -15.64 4.12
C GLU A 176 -20.89 -16.24 3.61
N THR A 177 -21.81 -15.38 3.15
CA THR A 177 -23.08 -15.78 2.53
C THR A 177 -23.47 -14.78 1.45
N ASN A 178 -24.45 -15.10 0.61
CA ASN A 178 -24.97 -14.16 -0.40
C ASN A 178 -25.46 -12.81 0.18
N ASN A 179 -25.68 -12.74 1.49
CA ASN A 179 -26.19 -11.56 2.18
C ASN A 179 -25.25 -11.07 3.29
N SER A 180 -24.06 -11.66 3.46
CA SER A 180 -23.10 -11.23 4.48
C SER A 180 -21.66 -11.39 4.07
N ALA A 181 -20.84 -10.41 4.41
CA ALA A 181 -19.40 -10.45 4.18
C ALA A 181 -18.67 -9.66 5.27
N SER A 182 -17.55 -10.21 5.75
CA SER A 182 -16.61 -9.46 6.57
C SER A 182 -15.64 -8.69 5.68
N TYR A 183 -15.45 -7.40 5.94
CA TYR A 183 -14.40 -6.60 5.32
C TYR A 183 -13.66 -5.81 6.40
N LEU A 184 -12.35 -6.07 6.54
CA LEU A 184 -11.52 -5.55 7.62
C LEU A 184 -12.13 -5.82 9.01
N ASP A 185 -12.54 -4.78 9.73
CA ASP A 185 -13.13 -4.82 11.07
C ASP A 185 -14.67 -4.67 11.07
N ILE A 186 -15.30 -4.79 9.90
CA ILE A 186 -16.74 -4.62 9.72
C ILE A 186 -17.36 -5.91 9.16
N MET A 187 -18.44 -6.36 9.78
CA MET A 187 -19.36 -7.35 9.22
C MET A 187 -20.50 -6.61 8.55
N LEU A 188 -20.65 -6.83 7.24
CA LEU A 188 -21.76 -6.33 6.44
C LEU A 188 -22.82 -7.43 6.35
N SER A 189 -24.08 -7.05 6.52
CA SER A 189 -25.21 -7.98 6.36
C SER A 189 -26.42 -7.27 5.77
N TYR A 190 -27.18 -7.95 4.92
CA TYR A 190 -28.48 -7.47 4.45
C TYR A 190 -29.60 -8.14 5.24
N ASP A 191 -30.58 -7.37 5.69
CA ASP A 191 -31.82 -7.94 6.22
C ASP A 191 -32.77 -8.40 5.10
N THR A 192 -33.89 -9.01 5.50
CA THR A 192 -34.92 -9.52 4.59
C THR A 192 -35.57 -8.45 3.73
N ASP A 193 -35.52 -7.20 4.18
CA ASP A 193 -36.07 -6.04 3.47
C ASP A 193 -35.04 -5.37 2.54
N GLY A 194 -33.81 -5.90 2.51
CA GLY A 194 -32.73 -5.41 1.67
C GLY A 194 -31.97 -4.21 2.25
N HIS A 195 -32.16 -3.88 3.53
CA HIS A 195 -31.37 -2.84 4.19
C HIS A 195 -30.03 -3.40 4.66
N MET A 196 -28.96 -2.65 4.38
CA MET A 196 -27.63 -2.98 4.83
C MET A 196 -27.46 -2.62 6.31
N ASN A 197 -26.97 -3.58 7.07
CA ASN A 197 -26.63 -3.48 8.48
C ASN A 197 -25.15 -3.79 8.65
N THR A 198 -24.48 -2.98 9.46
CA THR A 198 -23.07 -3.17 9.81
C THR A 198 -22.94 -3.53 11.28
N SER A 199 -21.97 -4.36 11.61
CA SER A 199 -21.55 -4.65 12.98
C SER A 199 -20.04 -4.83 13.05
N LEU A 200 -19.46 -4.81 14.26
CA LEU A 200 -18.03 -5.06 14.41
C LEU A 200 -17.70 -6.53 14.12
N TYR A 201 -16.79 -6.76 13.17
CA TYR A 201 -16.14 -8.05 12.96
C TYR A 201 -14.78 -8.08 13.66
N ASP A 202 -14.50 -9.15 14.39
CA ASP A 202 -13.22 -9.36 15.05
C ASP A 202 -12.83 -10.83 14.85
N LYS A 203 -11.90 -11.10 13.92
CA LYS A 203 -11.38 -12.45 13.61
C LYS A 203 -10.93 -13.23 14.85
N ARG A 204 -10.65 -12.52 15.95
CA ARG A 204 -10.26 -13.14 17.21
C ARG A 204 -11.40 -13.90 17.89
N ASP A 205 -12.64 -13.60 17.54
CA ASP A 205 -13.82 -14.31 18.07
C ASP A 205 -13.93 -15.73 17.51
N ASP A 206 -13.29 -16.02 16.37
CA ASP A 206 -13.32 -17.33 15.71
C ASP A 206 -12.41 -18.36 16.42
N PHE A 207 -11.55 -17.90 17.32
CA PHE A 207 -10.71 -18.79 18.13
C PHE A 207 -11.48 -19.35 19.32
N ASN A 208 -11.34 -20.66 19.53
CA ASN A 208 -11.95 -21.38 20.65
C ASN A 208 -11.19 -21.26 21.98
N PHE A 209 -10.29 -20.28 22.11
CA PHE A 209 -9.50 -20.04 23.31
C PHE A 209 -9.59 -18.58 23.78
N SER A 210 -9.42 -18.36 25.08
CA SER A 210 -9.47 -17.02 25.66
C SER A 210 -8.23 -16.20 25.29
N ILE A 211 -8.43 -15.04 24.66
CA ILE A 211 -7.35 -14.13 24.28
C ILE A 211 -7.34 -12.92 25.22
N THR A 212 -6.22 -12.70 25.91
CA THR A 212 -6.03 -11.54 26.79
C THR A 212 -5.61 -10.32 25.97
N ASN A 213 -6.58 -9.44 25.69
CA ASN A 213 -6.40 -8.30 24.79
C ASN A 213 -6.37 -6.95 25.52
N PHE A 214 -6.61 -6.97 26.83
CA PHE A 214 -6.72 -5.80 27.69
C PHE A 214 -5.95 -6.06 28.99
N PRO A 215 -5.37 -5.01 29.59
CA PRO A 215 -4.53 -5.16 30.76
C PRO A 215 -5.36 -5.45 32.02
N PHE A 216 -4.78 -6.19 32.96
CA PHE A 216 -5.35 -6.33 34.30
C PHE A 216 -5.10 -5.08 35.13
N LEU A 217 -6.05 -4.63 35.95
CA LEU A 217 -5.82 -3.48 36.84
C LEU A 217 -4.76 -3.72 37.91
N SER A 218 -4.43 -4.99 38.19
CA SER A 218 -3.30 -5.35 39.04
C SER A 218 -1.93 -5.11 38.39
N SER A 219 -1.90 -4.81 37.08
CA SER A 219 -0.66 -4.49 36.37
C SER A 219 -0.16 -3.10 36.77
N ASN A 220 1.14 -2.84 36.55
CA ASN A 220 1.75 -1.54 36.81
C ASN A 220 1.35 -0.48 35.75
N ILE A 221 0.04 -0.22 35.62
CA ILE A 221 -0.53 0.73 34.68
C ILE A 221 -1.35 1.81 35.41
N PRO A 222 -1.30 3.07 34.96
CA PRO A 222 -2.15 4.10 35.53
C PRO A 222 -3.63 3.81 35.27
N SER A 223 -4.49 3.99 36.29
CA SER A 223 -5.90 3.64 36.15
C SER A 223 -6.65 4.49 35.12
N SER A 224 -6.30 5.77 34.93
CA SER A 224 -7.04 6.63 33.98
C SER A 224 -6.98 6.11 32.52
N PRO A 225 -5.79 5.85 31.93
CA PRO A 225 -5.66 5.18 30.63
C PRO A 225 -6.38 3.82 30.55
N ALA A 226 -6.32 3.04 31.63
CA ALA A 226 -6.94 1.72 31.69
C ALA A 226 -8.46 1.78 31.43
N TYR A 227 -9.16 2.75 32.05
CA TYR A 227 -10.60 2.98 31.83
C TYR A 227 -10.87 3.77 30.54
N GLY A 228 -9.88 4.50 30.01
CA GLY A 228 -9.96 5.15 28.70
C GLY A 228 -10.13 4.14 27.55
N VAL A 229 -9.58 2.94 27.69
CA VAL A 229 -9.80 1.83 26.75
C VAL A 229 -11.29 1.51 26.61
N PHE A 230 -12.05 1.48 27.71
CA PHE A 230 -13.48 1.21 27.65
C PHE A 230 -14.20 2.25 26.78
N ILE A 231 -13.89 3.54 26.96
CA ILE A 231 -14.48 4.62 26.15
C ILE A 231 -14.09 4.48 24.68
N SER A 232 -12.81 4.22 24.37
CA SER A 232 -12.36 4.10 22.98
C SER A 232 -13.02 2.92 22.26
N GLN A 233 -13.24 1.81 22.97
CA GLN A 233 -13.95 0.67 22.42
C GLN A 233 -15.45 0.95 22.21
N LEU A 234 -16.13 1.65 23.13
CA LEU A 234 -17.52 2.06 22.91
C LEU A 234 -17.67 2.95 21.67
N ILE A 235 -16.74 3.88 21.45
CA ILE A 235 -16.70 4.70 20.22
C ILE A 235 -16.56 3.81 18.99
N ARG A 236 -15.63 2.83 19.03
CA ARG A 236 -15.43 1.88 17.92
C ARG A 236 -16.70 1.08 17.63
N TYR A 237 -17.34 0.54 18.67
CA TYR A 237 -18.54 -0.29 18.53
C TYR A 237 -19.71 0.53 17.98
N ALA A 238 -19.91 1.75 18.47
CA ALA A 238 -20.98 2.62 18.00
C ALA A 238 -20.81 3.02 16.53
N ARG A 239 -19.57 3.29 16.10
CA ARG A 239 -19.27 3.59 14.70
C ARG A 239 -19.46 2.40 13.76
N ALA A 240 -19.16 1.19 14.22
CA ALA A 240 -19.26 -0.02 13.42
C ALA A 240 -20.68 -0.60 13.36
N SER A 241 -21.55 -0.29 14.35
CA SER A 241 -22.81 -1.00 14.54
C SER A 241 -24.02 -0.16 14.15
N THR A 242 -24.81 -0.63 13.18
CA THR A 242 -26.08 0.00 12.81
C THR A 242 -27.18 -0.30 13.83
N LYS A 243 -27.18 -1.50 14.43
CA LYS A 243 -28.20 -1.93 15.39
C LYS A 243 -27.71 -1.78 16.84
N TYR A 244 -28.62 -1.36 17.70
CA TYR A 244 -28.37 -1.24 19.15
C TYR A 244 -27.97 -2.57 19.79
N THR A 245 -28.58 -3.68 19.35
CA THR A 245 -28.29 -5.03 19.86
C THR A 245 -26.83 -5.42 19.65
N ASP A 246 -26.24 -5.06 18.51
CA ASP A 246 -24.86 -5.42 18.17
C ASP A 246 -23.86 -4.57 18.96
N PHE A 247 -24.17 -3.28 19.13
CA PHE A 247 -23.42 -2.37 20.00
C PHE A 247 -23.40 -2.89 21.45
N VAL A 248 -24.57 -3.20 22.01
CA VAL A 248 -24.69 -3.71 23.39
C VAL A 248 -23.96 -5.03 23.56
N LEU A 249 -24.11 -5.96 22.61
CA LEU A 249 -23.43 -7.25 22.66
C LEU A 249 -21.92 -7.08 22.82
N ARG A 250 -21.31 -6.20 22.02
CA ARG A 250 -19.87 -5.91 22.08
C ARG A 250 -19.48 -5.18 23.36
N ALA A 251 -20.27 -4.18 23.77
CA ALA A 251 -20.02 -3.41 24.97
C ALA A 251 -20.10 -4.26 26.24
N ARG A 252 -21.08 -5.16 26.33
CA ARG A 252 -21.26 -6.09 27.45
C ARG A 252 -20.12 -7.11 27.53
N ARG A 253 -19.75 -7.73 26.41
CA ARG A 253 -18.60 -8.64 26.37
C ARG A 253 -17.31 -7.97 26.87
N LEU A 254 -17.12 -6.69 26.54
CA LEU A 254 -15.99 -5.92 27.02
C LEU A 254 -16.11 -5.61 28.52
N SER A 255 -17.27 -5.16 29.00
CA SER A 255 -17.45 -4.84 30.42
C SER A 255 -17.23 -6.07 31.29
N ASP A 256 -17.81 -7.22 30.94
CA ASP A 256 -17.62 -8.50 31.65
C ASP A 256 -16.12 -8.86 31.74
N LYS A 257 -15.41 -8.72 30.62
CA LYS A 257 -13.98 -8.97 30.54
C LYS A 257 -13.20 -8.03 31.46
N LEU A 258 -13.46 -6.73 31.40
CA LEU A 258 -12.77 -5.75 32.25
C LEU A 258 -13.10 -5.99 33.74
N LEU A 259 -14.34 -6.30 34.09
CA LEU A 259 -14.73 -6.64 35.46
C LEU A 259 -13.94 -7.87 35.97
N SER A 260 -13.82 -8.93 35.17
CA SER A 260 -12.99 -10.09 35.52
C SER A 260 -11.49 -9.75 35.67
N GLN A 261 -11.04 -8.65 35.07
CA GLN A 261 -9.66 -8.15 35.12
C GLN A 261 -9.43 -7.13 36.26
N GLY A 262 -10.39 -7.01 37.18
CA GLY A 262 -10.29 -6.19 38.39
C GLY A 262 -10.82 -4.76 38.24
N TYR A 263 -11.44 -4.42 37.11
CA TYR A 263 -12.11 -3.13 36.95
C TYR A 263 -13.36 -3.05 37.83
N VAL A 264 -13.72 -1.82 38.21
CA VAL A 264 -14.81 -1.54 39.14
C VAL A 264 -16.04 -1.07 38.35
N CYS A 265 -17.19 -1.71 38.60
CA CYS A 265 -18.45 -1.42 37.90
C CYS A 265 -18.81 0.08 37.96
N ASP A 266 -18.79 0.71 39.14
CA ASP A 266 -19.10 2.14 39.28
C ASP A 266 -18.23 3.06 38.42
N ARG A 267 -16.95 2.69 38.23
CA ARG A 267 -16.02 3.43 37.38
C ARG A 267 -16.29 3.18 35.90
N LEU A 268 -16.69 1.97 35.51
CA LEU A 268 -17.15 1.67 34.15
C LEU A 268 -18.45 2.42 33.84
N THR A 269 -19.41 2.46 34.77
CA THR A 269 -20.63 3.27 34.68
C THR A 269 -20.29 4.74 34.50
N SER A 270 -19.34 5.26 35.28
CA SER A 270 -18.87 6.64 35.13
C SER A 270 -18.22 6.88 33.76
N SER A 271 -17.48 5.91 33.22
CA SER A 271 -16.90 5.98 31.87
C SER A 271 -17.96 5.92 30.78
N LEU A 272 -19.00 5.09 30.91
CA LEU A 272 -20.12 5.02 29.98
C LEU A 272 -20.91 6.33 29.96
N ARG A 273 -21.16 6.94 31.13
CA ARG A 273 -21.76 8.29 31.24
C ARG A 273 -20.91 9.35 30.55
N LYS A 274 -19.58 9.29 30.69
CA LYS A 274 -18.65 10.18 29.98
C LYS A 274 -18.69 9.96 28.47
N PHE A 275 -18.76 8.71 28.02
CA PHE A 275 -18.91 8.37 26.61
C PHE A 275 -20.21 8.99 26.06
N TYR A 276 -21.35 8.71 26.69
CA TYR A 276 -22.64 9.23 26.27
C TYR A 276 -22.70 10.76 26.25
N GLY A 277 -22.10 11.42 27.25
CA GLY A 277 -22.08 12.88 27.31
C GLY A 277 -21.14 13.56 26.31
N ARG A 278 -20.07 12.88 25.85
CA ARG A 278 -19.08 13.45 24.92
C ARG A 278 -19.23 13.00 23.47
N TYR A 279 -19.82 11.83 23.28
CA TYR A 279 -19.95 11.13 21.99
C TYR A 279 -21.38 10.61 21.77
N GLY A 280 -22.37 11.27 22.38
CA GLY A 280 -23.77 10.86 22.34
C GLY A 280 -24.35 10.84 20.93
N GLU A 281 -23.80 11.65 20.02
CA GLU A 281 -24.13 11.66 18.60
C GLU A 281 -23.89 10.31 17.91
N LEU A 282 -22.97 9.49 18.40
CA LEU A 282 -22.69 8.16 17.85
C LEU A 282 -23.78 7.13 18.20
N VAL A 283 -24.55 7.39 19.25
CA VAL A 283 -25.56 6.44 19.77
C VAL A 283 -26.98 7.00 19.70
N ILE A 284 -27.15 8.24 19.22
CA ILE A 284 -28.46 8.89 19.07
C ILE A 284 -29.38 8.11 18.14
N LEU A 285 -28.80 7.44 17.12
CA LEU A 285 -29.55 6.65 16.14
C LEU A 285 -30.27 5.45 16.76
N TYR A 286 -29.83 5.00 17.94
CA TYR A 286 -30.44 3.88 18.65
C TYR A 286 -31.73 4.27 19.38
N ASP A 287 -31.93 5.57 19.64
CA ASP A 287 -33.09 6.09 20.41
C ASP A 287 -33.27 5.40 21.78
N VAL A 288 -32.15 5.14 22.48
CA VAL A 288 -32.14 4.49 23.79
C VAL A 288 -31.61 5.45 24.86
N PRO A 289 -32.33 5.66 25.97
CA PRO A 289 -31.86 6.52 27.05
C PRO A 289 -30.65 5.89 27.77
N LEU A 290 -29.75 6.76 28.27
CA LEU A 290 -28.55 6.37 29.01
C LEU A 290 -28.82 5.39 30.17
N SER A 291 -29.94 5.53 30.88
CA SER A 291 -30.28 4.61 31.98
C SER A 291 -30.39 3.17 31.48
N ARG A 292 -31.15 2.96 30.40
CA ARG A 292 -31.32 1.65 29.77
C ARG A 292 -30.00 1.13 29.19
N MET A 293 -29.18 2.01 28.61
CA MET A 293 -27.87 1.62 28.08
C MET A 293 -26.90 1.18 29.18
N VAL A 294 -26.93 1.82 30.35
CA VAL A 294 -26.16 1.38 31.52
C VAL A 294 -26.63 0.00 31.96
N ASP A 295 -27.94 -0.20 32.06
CA ASP A 295 -28.50 -1.50 32.48
C ASP A 295 -28.12 -2.61 31.47
N ASP A 296 -28.26 -2.34 30.17
CA ASP A 296 -27.96 -3.30 29.12
C ASP A 296 -26.47 -3.66 29.03
N ILE A 297 -25.55 -2.80 29.46
CA ILE A 297 -24.08 -3.04 29.34
C ILE A 297 -23.45 -3.52 30.65
N LEU A 298 -23.98 -3.10 31.81
CA LEU A 298 -23.31 -3.26 33.11
C LEU A 298 -24.16 -3.95 34.19
N SER A 299 -25.37 -4.39 33.87
CA SER A 299 -26.19 -5.23 34.78
C SER A 299 -26.04 -6.71 34.53
#